data_AF-A0A7J2H788-F1
#
_entry.id   AF-A0A7J2H788-F1
#
_cell.length_a   1.000
_cell.length_b   1.000
_cell.length_c   1.000
_cell.angle_alpha   90.00
_cell.angle_beta   90.00
_cell.angle_gamma   90.00
#
_symmetry.space_group_name_H-M   'P 1'
#
loop_
_entity.id
_entity.type
_entity.pdbx_description
1 polymer ?
#
loop_
_entity_poly.entity_id
_entity_poly.type
_entity_poly.pdbx_seq_one_letter_code
_entity_poly.pdbx_strand_id
1 'polypeptide(L)'
;MSGEYSILVVKPLREEVAKYIEVIAREFKRRLLHSLAEPYHDLSPKVVRALLHATPASSVTPSLTVYQVGRLVSYAWGDMTLENCMDCMGELARAYFMCGHEFLSEEQELLLITKVLQAKSWKVACSELNIPPPRAMDELRAAARAMCEEFYGIKSEQDGEKYLYLT
;
A
#
# COMPACT_ATOMS: atom_id res chain seq x y z
N MET A 1 23.31 11.82 13.81
CA MET A 1 22.12 10.98 14.03
C MET A 1 22.42 9.62 13.42
N SER A 2 22.33 8.50 14.16
CA SER A 2 22.85 7.19 13.73
C SER A 2 22.06 6.50 12.61
N GLY A 3 20.94 7.08 12.14
CA GLY A 3 20.08 6.47 11.12
C GLY A 3 19.35 5.21 11.59
N GLU A 4 19.49 4.84 12.87
CA GLU A 4 18.89 3.63 13.43
C GLU A 4 17.50 3.92 14.00
N TYR A 5 16.56 3.02 13.70
CA TYR A 5 15.21 3.06 14.21
C TYR A 5 15.07 2.10 15.39
N SER A 6 14.56 2.59 16.51
CA SER A 6 14.23 1.75 17.67
C SER A 6 12.76 1.37 17.65
N ILE A 7 12.45 0.10 17.94
CA ILE A 7 11.08 -0.39 18.07
C ILE A 7 10.88 -1.06 19.43
N LEU A 8 9.73 -0.78 20.07
CA LEU A 8 9.29 -1.47 21.26
C LEU A 8 8.31 -2.58 20.88
N VAL A 9 8.66 -3.83 21.19
CA VAL A 9 7.81 -5.00 20.98
C VAL A 9 7.26 -5.44 22.32
N VAL A 10 5.94 -5.53 22.45
CA VAL A 10 5.26 -5.83 23.71
C VAL A 10 4.50 -7.14 23.59
N LYS A 11 4.79 -8.10 24.46
CA LYS A 11 4.04 -9.34 24.61
C LYS A 11 3.16 -9.25 25.87
N PRO A 12 1.84 -9.03 25.75
CA PRO A 12 0.95 -9.02 26.90
C PRO A 12 0.91 -10.43 27.54
N LEU A 13 1.05 -10.50 28.86
CA LEU A 13 0.97 -11.77 29.62
C LEU A 13 -0.44 -12.05 30.16
N ARG A 14 -1.32 -11.04 30.14
CA ARG A 14 -2.72 -11.13 30.57
C ARG A 14 -3.65 -10.69 29.46
N GLU A 15 -4.81 -11.31 29.36
CA GLU A 15 -5.81 -11.01 28.33
C GLU A 15 -6.35 -9.57 28.44
N GLU A 16 -6.53 -9.07 29.67
CA GLU A 16 -6.93 -7.68 29.91
C GLU A 16 -5.94 -6.69 29.29
N VAL A 17 -4.64 -6.95 29.41
CA VAL A 17 -3.57 -6.12 28.84
C VAL A 17 -3.52 -6.28 27.32
N ALA A 18 -3.78 -7.49 26.81
CA ALA A 18 -3.76 -7.76 25.38
C ALA A 18 -4.74 -6.87 24.60
N LYS A 19 -5.93 -6.62 25.16
CA LYS A 19 -6.93 -5.72 24.56
C LYS A 19 -6.39 -4.29 24.37
N TYR A 20 -5.66 -3.75 25.36
CA TYR A 20 -5.04 -2.43 25.24
C TYR A 20 -3.88 -2.42 24.24
N ILE A 21 -3.03 -3.45 24.27
CA ILE A 21 -1.91 -3.57 23.33
C ILE A 21 -2.39 -3.67 21.88
N GLU A 22 -3.51 -4.37 21.65
CA GLU A 22 -4.11 -4.50 20.33
C GLU A 22 -4.58 -3.15 19.77
N VAL A 23 -5.18 -2.29 20.60
CA VAL A 23 -5.55 -0.91 20.21
C VAL A 23 -4.31 -0.10 19.86
N ILE A 24 -3.29 -0.14 20.72
CA ILE A 24 -2.02 0.59 20.49
C ILE A 24 -1.34 0.10 19.19
N ALA A 25 -1.33 -1.20 18.93
CA ALA A 25 -0.73 -1.78 17.74
C ALA A 25 -1.46 -1.36 16.45
N ARG A 26 -2.79 -1.23 16.49
CA ARG A 26 -3.57 -0.68 15.37
C ARG A 26 -3.26 0.80 15.11
N GLU A 27 -3.18 1.61 16.16
CA GLU A 27 -2.81 3.02 16.02
C GLU A 27 -1.37 3.18 15.51
N PHE A 28 -0.44 2.34 15.98
CA PHE A 28 0.91 2.28 15.44
C PHE A 28 0.92 1.96 13.95
N LYS A 29 0.18 0.93 13.52
CA LYS A 29 0.07 0.54 12.10
C LYS A 29 -0.46 1.70 11.25
N ARG A 30 -1.54 2.36 11.70
CA ARG A 30 -2.11 3.53 11.02
C ARG A 30 -1.11 4.67 10.91
N ARG A 31 -0.42 5.00 11.99
CA ARG A 31 0.61 6.05 12.01
C ARG A 31 1.78 5.71 11.10
N LEU A 32 2.28 4.48 11.14
CA LEU A 32 3.39 4.02 10.31
C LEU A 32 3.04 4.21 8.82
N LEU A 33 1.89 3.71 8.37
CA LEU A 33 1.42 3.83 6.99
C LEU A 33 1.37 5.28 6.46
N HIS A 34 1.13 6.27 7.32
CA HIS A 34 1.08 7.69 6.94
C HIS A 34 2.42 8.43 7.14
N SER A 35 3.42 7.78 7.74
CA SER A 35 4.72 8.39 8.05
C SER A 35 5.86 7.85 7.18
N LEU A 36 5.59 6.92 6.25
CA LEU A 36 6.61 6.27 5.43
C LEU A 36 7.31 7.20 4.46
N ALA A 37 6.62 8.24 3.97
CA ALA A 37 7.18 9.14 2.95
C ALA A 37 8.35 9.98 3.46
N GLU A 38 8.34 10.36 4.74
CA GLU A 38 9.25 11.38 5.27
C GLU A 38 10.01 10.86 6.51
N PRO A 39 9.38 10.63 7.70
CA PRO A 39 10.08 10.08 8.87
C PRO A 39 10.75 8.72 8.69
N TYR A 40 10.25 7.89 7.76
CA TYR A 40 10.72 6.51 7.56
C TYR A 40 11.04 6.24 6.07
N HIS A 41 11.44 7.29 5.34
CA HIS A 41 11.72 7.21 3.90
C HIS A 41 12.83 6.21 3.56
N ASP A 42 13.84 6.12 4.41
CA ASP A 42 15.02 5.26 4.25
C ASP A 42 14.91 3.92 5.01
N LEU A 43 13.81 3.68 5.72
CA LEU A 43 13.60 2.42 6.42
C LEU A 43 13.50 1.27 5.43
N SER A 44 14.16 0.15 5.74
CA SER A 44 14.16 -1.04 4.88
C SER A 44 12.72 -1.49 4.55
N PRO A 45 12.37 -1.64 3.25
CA PRO A 45 11.03 -2.05 2.83
C PRO A 45 10.60 -3.40 3.40
N LYS A 46 11.55 -4.33 3.54
CA LYS A 46 11.29 -5.64 4.16
C LYS A 46 10.97 -5.53 5.65
N VAL A 47 11.61 -4.59 6.36
CA VAL A 47 11.31 -4.31 7.77
C VAL A 47 9.92 -3.67 7.87
N VAL A 48 9.60 -2.67 7.04
CA VAL A 48 8.26 -2.08 6.98
C VAL A 48 7.20 -3.16 6.76
N ARG A 49 7.39 -4.02 5.75
CA ARG A 49 6.51 -5.14 5.44
C ARG A 49 6.30 -6.04 6.65
N ALA A 50 7.36 -6.46 7.33
CA ALA A 50 7.27 -7.29 8.53
C ALA A 50 6.47 -6.62 9.66
N LEU A 51 6.65 -5.31 9.87
CA LEU A 51 5.89 -4.57 10.89
C LEU A 51 4.40 -4.45 10.56
N LEU A 52 4.06 -4.23 9.28
CA LEU A 52 2.67 -4.15 8.83
C LEU A 52 1.95 -5.50 8.97
N HIS A 53 2.63 -6.60 8.70
CA HIS A 53 2.07 -7.96 8.88
C HIS A 53 2.04 -8.41 10.34
N ALA A 54 2.99 -7.98 11.18
CA ALA A 54 3.02 -8.32 12.60
C ALA A 54 1.98 -7.54 13.44
N THR A 55 1.31 -6.54 12.87
CA THR A 55 0.35 -5.68 13.56
C THR A 55 -1.09 -6.05 13.21
N PRO A 56 -2.04 -5.98 14.16
CA PRO A 56 -3.41 -6.43 13.94
C PRO A 56 -4.09 -5.75 12.76
N ALA A 57 -4.89 -6.53 12.03
CA ALA A 57 -5.76 -6.01 10.99
C ALA A 57 -6.88 -5.13 11.55
N SER A 58 -7.40 -4.23 10.72
CA SER A 58 -8.65 -3.51 10.95
C SER A 58 -9.35 -3.31 9.62
N SER A 59 -10.67 -3.54 9.63
CA SER A 59 -11.47 -3.31 8.44
C SER A 59 -11.46 -1.83 8.08
N VAL A 60 -11.01 -1.52 6.87
CA VAL A 60 -10.98 -0.18 6.29
C VAL A 60 -11.44 -0.29 4.83
N THR A 61 -12.41 0.53 4.47
CA THR A 61 -12.82 0.68 3.07
C THR A 61 -12.12 1.91 2.49
N PRO A 62 -11.41 1.80 1.36
CA PRO A 62 -10.89 2.98 0.68
C PRO A 62 -12.04 3.86 0.19
N SER A 63 -11.86 5.17 0.28
CA SER A 63 -12.83 6.22 -0.01
C SER A 63 -12.38 7.04 -1.23
N LEU A 64 -12.19 6.39 -2.37
CA LEU A 64 -11.93 7.09 -3.62
C LEU A 64 -13.22 7.67 -4.21
N THR A 65 -13.14 8.90 -4.71
CA THR A 65 -14.20 9.48 -5.55
C THR A 65 -14.32 8.72 -6.87
N VAL A 66 -15.48 8.83 -7.53
CA VAL A 66 -15.68 8.22 -8.87
C VAL A 66 -14.61 8.61 -9.88
N TYR A 67 -14.11 9.85 -9.82
CA TYR A 67 -13.04 10.34 -10.70
C TYR A 67 -11.66 9.78 -10.36
N GLN A 68 -11.40 9.52 -9.07
CA GLN A 68 -10.19 8.83 -8.62
C GLN A 68 -10.20 7.36 -9.05
N VAL A 69 -11.37 6.71 -8.98
CA VAL A 69 -11.56 5.36 -9.52
C VAL A 69 -11.33 5.35 -11.04
N GLY A 70 -11.88 6.32 -11.79
CA GLY A 70 -11.64 6.46 -13.23
C GLY A 70 -10.14 6.55 -13.58
N ARG A 71 -9.40 7.45 -12.91
CA ARG A 71 -7.93 7.54 -13.06
C ARG A 71 -7.25 6.21 -12.73
N LEU A 72 -7.63 5.56 -11.64
CA LEU A 72 -7.04 4.28 -11.26
C LEU A 72 -7.28 3.20 -12.32
N VAL A 73 -8.47 3.12 -12.91
CA VAL A 73 -8.80 2.20 -14.01
C VAL A 73 -7.92 2.50 -15.23
N SER A 74 -7.79 3.78 -15.62
CA SER A 74 -6.91 4.19 -16.73
C SER A 74 -5.44 3.83 -16.52
N TYR A 75 -4.96 3.77 -15.27
CA TYR A 75 -3.61 3.29 -14.96
C TYR A 75 -3.50 1.75 -15.02
N ALA A 76 -4.51 1.06 -14.47
CA ALA A 76 -4.50 -0.39 -14.31
C ALA A 76 -4.64 -1.16 -15.63
N TRP A 77 -5.39 -0.62 -16.60
CA TRP A 77 -5.63 -1.24 -17.91
C TRP A 77 -5.23 -0.39 -19.12
N GLY A 78 -5.04 0.92 -18.96
CA GLY A 78 -4.71 1.84 -20.06
C GLY A 78 -3.27 2.35 -20.04
N ASP A 79 -3.04 3.41 -20.83
CA ASP A 79 -1.71 4.00 -21.05
C ASP A 79 -1.31 5.03 -19.98
N MET A 80 -2.14 5.25 -18.97
CA MET A 80 -1.83 6.25 -17.94
C MET A 80 -0.61 5.81 -17.12
N THR A 81 0.21 6.77 -16.71
CA THR A 81 1.34 6.51 -15.82
C THR A 81 0.93 6.59 -14.36
N LEU A 82 1.70 5.93 -13.48
CA LEU A 82 1.44 5.88 -12.04
C LEU A 82 1.33 7.27 -11.41
N GLU A 83 2.14 8.23 -11.88
CA GLU A 83 2.24 9.57 -11.31
C GLU A 83 0.88 10.28 -11.29
N ASN A 84 0.00 9.97 -12.24
CA ASN A 84 -1.35 10.53 -12.33
C ASN A 84 -2.37 9.88 -11.38
N CYS A 85 -2.03 8.80 -10.68
CA CYS A 85 -2.90 8.11 -9.72
C CYS A 85 -2.19 7.75 -8.41
N MET A 86 -1.08 8.42 -8.08
CA MET A 86 -0.34 8.20 -6.83
C MET A 86 -1.19 8.39 -5.58
N ASP A 87 -2.15 9.33 -5.60
CA ASP A 87 -3.12 9.52 -4.53
C ASP A 87 -4.02 8.30 -4.36
N CYS A 88 -4.58 7.79 -5.47
CA CYS A 88 -5.42 6.59 -5.49
C CYS A 88 -4.64 5.36 -5.01
N MET A 89 -3.47 5.12 -5.58
CA MET A 89 -2.61 3.97 -5.22
C MET A 89 -2.16 4.04 -3.76
N GLY A 90 -1.87 5.24 -3.24
CA GLY A 90 -1.52 5.42 -1.84
C GLY A 90 -2.67 5.05 -0.91
N GLU A 91 -3.90 5.42 -1.26
CA GLU A 91 -5.08 5.06 -0.48
C GLU A 91 -5.37 3.56 -0.49
N LEU A 92 -5.27 2.92 -1.65
CA LEU A 92 -5.44 1.46 -1.76
C LEU A 92 -4.34 0.69 -1.04
N ALA A 93 -3.08 1.13 -1.14
CA ALA A 93 -1.98 0.52 -0.40
C ALA A 93 -2.22 0.58 1.12
N ARG A 94 -2.68 1.73 1.62
CA ARG A 94 -3.01 1.88 3.05
C ARG A 94 -4.18 0.97 3.46
N ALA A 95 -5.23 0.90 2.65
CA ALA A 95 -6.37 0.01 2.91
C ALA A 95 -5.94 -1.46 2.90
N TYR A 96 -5.18 -1.88 1.89
CA TYR A 96 -4.60 -3.22 1.75
C TYR A 96 -3.87 -3.66 3.01
N PHE A 97 -2.86 -2.88 3.43
CA PHE A 97 -2.06 -3.23 4.60
C PHE A 97 -2.88 -3.15 5.88
N MET A 98 -3.78 -2.17 6.03
CA MET A 98 -4.60 -2.04 7.24
C MET A 98 -5.55 -3.22 7.45
N CYS A 99 -6.19 -3.69 6.38
CA CYS A 99 -7.07 -4.86 6.39
C CYS A 99 -6.31 -6.19 6.57
N GLY A 100 -4.99 -6.22 6.33
CA GLY A 100 -4.20 -7.45 6.42
C GLY A 100 -4.57 -8.46 5.33
N HIS A 101 -4.86 -7.97 4.12
CA HIS A 101 -5.08 -8.84 2.97
C HIS A 101 -3.77 -9.52 2.54
N GLU A 102 -3.88 -10.67 1.87
CA GLU A 102 -2.74 -11.47 1.40
C GLU A 102 -2.84 -11.82 -0.10
N PHE A 103 -3.62 -11.05 -0.87
CA PHE A 103 -3.82 -11.32 -2.31
C PHE A 103 -2.70 -10.76 -3.20
N LEU A 104 -1.78 -9.94 -2.66
CA LEU A 104 -0.62 -9.44 -3.41
C LEU A 104 0.63 -10.28 -3.12
N SER A 105 1.51 -10.38 -4.12
CA SER A 105 2.81 -11.00 -3.93
C SER A 105 3.72 -10.14 -3.03
N GLU A 106 4.74 -10.75 -2.42
CA GLU A 106 5.74 -9.99 -1.67
C GLU A 106 6.42 -8.92 -2.54
N GLU A 107 6.70 -9.21 -3.81
CA GLU A 107 7.29 -8.24 -4.74
C GLU A 107 6.39 -7.02 -4.94
N GLN A 108 5.08 -7.23 -5.08
CA GLN A 108 4.08 -6.18 -5.21
C GLN A 108 3.94 -5.37 -3.92
N GLU A 109 3.91 -6.01 -2.76
CA GLU A 109 3.88 -5.32 -1.46
C GLU A 109 5.11 -4.43 -1.27
N LEU A 110 6.29 -4.92 -1.63
CA LEU A 110 7.53 -4.15 -1.55
C LEU A 110 7.53 -2.96 -2.52
N LEU A 111 6.93 -3.09 -3.71
CA LEU A 111 6.73 -1.98 -4.64
C LEU A 111 5.74 -0.95 -4.09
N LEU A 112 4.62 -1.37 -3.48
CA LEU A 112 3.69 -0.46 -2.81
C LEU A 112 4.39 0.30 -1.68
N ILE A 113 5.18 -0.38 -0.86
CA ILE A 113 5.92 0.26 0.23
C ILE A 113 6.92 1.28 -0.33
N THR A 114 7.78 0.90 -1.27
CA THR A 114 8.86 1.76 -1.77
C THR A 114 8.36 2.87 -2.69
N LYS A 115 7.68 2.49 -3.78
CA LYS A 115 7.32 3.41 -4.86
C LYS A 115 6.14 4.30 -4.48
N VAL A 116 5.20 3.78 -3.68
CA VAL A 116 3.95 4.47 -3.36
C VAL A 116 4.03 5.11 -1.97
N LEU A 117 4.21 4.32 -0.90
CA LEU A 117 4.12 4.81 0.48
C LEU A 117 5.36 5.58 0.96
N GLN A 118 6.55 5.16 0.56
CA GLN A 118 7.80 5.92 0.77
C GLN A 118 8.02 6.97 -0.33
N ALA A 119 7.17 7.01 -1.37
CA ALA A 119 7.24 7.97 -2.47
C ALA A 119 8.60 8.04 -3.18
N LYS A 120 9.35 6.93 -3.25
CA LYS A 120 10.65 6.88 -3.94
C LYS A 120 10.48 7.04 -5.45
N SER A 121 11.53 7.55 -6.09
CA SER A 121 11.60 7.56 -7.56
C SER A 121 11.73 6.13 -8.11
N TRP A 122 11.33 5.91 -9.36
CA TRP A 122 11.50 4.61 -10.02
C TRP A 122 12.92 4.09 -9.96
N LYS A 123 13.91 4.97 -10.20
CA LYS A 123 15.34 4.63 -10.14
C LYS A 123 15.73 4.07 -8.77
N VAL A 124 15.30 4.73 -7.69
CA VAL A 124 15.62 4.32 -6.32
C VAL A 124 14.89 3.02 -5.97
N ALA A 125 13.57 2.95 -6.21
CA ALA A 125 12.77 1.77 -5.90
C ALA A 125 13.28 0.51 -6.64
N CYS A 126 13.57 0.63 -7.94
CA CYS A 126 14.12 -0.48 -8.74
C CYS A 126 15.50 -0.93 -8.25
N SER A 127 16.37 0.03 -7.90
CA SER A 127 17.71 -0.27 -7.38
C SER A 127 17.65 -0.96 -6.02
N GLU A 128 16.77 -0.52 -5.13
CA GLU A 128 16.66 -1.03 -3.76
C GLU A 128 16.01 -2.42 -3.72
N LEU A 129 15.04 -2.67 -4.60
CA LEU A 129 14.38 -3.96 -4.72
C LEU A 129 15.11 -4.92 -5.68
N ASN A 130 16.12 -4.45 -6.40
CA ASN A 130 16.82 -5.20 -7.45
C ASN A 130 15.85 -5.75 -8.52
N ILE A 131 14.93 -4.89 -8.99
CA ILE A 131 13.93 -5.22 -10.01
C ILE A 131 14.14 -4.33 -11.23
N PRO A 132 14.16 -4.87 -12.46
CA PRO A 132 14.21 -4.06 -13.67
C PRO A 132 12.98 -3.14 -13.80
N PRO A 133 13.13 -1.88 -14.27
CA PRO A 133 12.01 -0.94 -14.35
C PRO A 133 10.76 -1.44 -15.10
N PRO A 134 10.86 -2.12 -16.27
CA PRO A 134 9.67 -2.62 -16.95
C PRO A 134 8.85 -3.58 -16.09
N ARG A 135 9.54 -4.54 -15.44
CA ARG A 135 8.89 -5.50 -14.54
C ARG A 135 8.28 -4.80 -13.31
N ALA A 136 8.99 -3.86 -12.71
CA ALA A 136 8.47 -3.11 -11.56
C ALA A 136 7.18 -2.34 -11.89
N MET A 137 7.09 -1.77 -13.10
CA MET A 137 5.89 -1.08 -13.58
C MET A 137 4.74 -2.05 -13.86
N ASP A 138 5.03 -3.20 -14.47
CA ASP A 138 4.04 -4.23 -14.78
C ASP A 138 3.46 -4.86 -13.51
N GLU A 139 4.29 -5.15 -12.52
CA GLU A 139 3.87 -5.68 -11.21
C GLU A 139 3.03 -4.67 -10.43
N LEU A 140 3.39 -3.39 -10.47
CA LEU A 140 2.59 -2.37 -9.80
C LEU A 140 1.23 -2.17 -10.47
N ARG A 141 1.14 -2.31 -11.80
CA ARG A 141 -0.15 -2.37 -12.51
C ARG A 141 -0.94 -3.62 -12.16
N ALA A 142 -0.29 -4.78 -12.03
CA ALA A 142 -0.94 -6.01 -11.59
C ALA A 142 -1.51 -5.87 -10.18
N ALA A 143 -0.78 -5.25 -9.26
CA ALA A 143 -1.26 -4.93 -7.92
C ALA A 143 -2.47 -3.96 -7.97
N ALA A 144 -2.42 -2.94 -8.82
CA ALA A 144 -3.56 -2.04 -9.00
C ALA A 144 -4.82 -2.77 -9.47
N ARG A 145 -4.70 -3.68 -10.45
CA ARG A 145 -5.82 -4.52 -10.91
C ARG A 145 -6.39 -5.40 -9.81
N ALA A 146 -5.53 -6.06 -9.04
CA ALA A 146 -5.97 -6.91 -7.94
C ALA A 146 -6.70 -6.10 -6.84
N MET A 147 -6.18 -4.91 -6.50
CA MET A 147 -6.85 -4.02 -5.54
C MET A 147 -8.16 -3.44 -6.10
N CYS A 148 -8.26 -3.17 -7.41
CA CYS A 148 -9.50 -2.77 -8.07
C CYS A 148 -10.57 -3.87 -8.00
N GLU A 149 -10.18 -5.12 -8.21
CA GLU A 149 -11.10 -6.27 -8.10
C GLU A 149 -11.58 -6.43 -6.65
N GLU A 150 -10.68 -6.41 -5.68
CA GLU A 150 -11.03 -6.64 -4.27
C GLU A 150 -11.88 -5.49 -3.68
N PHE A 151 -11.48 -4.23 -3.91
CA PHE A 151 -12.13 -3.08 -3.25
C PHE A 151 -13.33 -2.51 -4.01
N TYR A 152 -13.38 -2.69 -5.34
CA TYR A 152 -14.43 -2.08 -6.17
C TYR A 152 -15.14 -3.07 -7.11
N GLY A 153 -14.74 -4.34 -7.13
CA GLY A 153 -15.32 -5.35 -8.01
C GLY A 153 -15.03 -5.13 -9.49
N ILE A 154 -13.98 -4.38 -9.84
CA ILE A 154 -13.62 -4.05 -11.23
C ILE A 154 -12.57 -5.06 -11.71
N LYS A 155 -12.93 -5.93 -12.67
CA LYS A 155 -12.06 -7.02 -13.16
C LYS A 155 -11.45 -6.73 -14.53
N SER A 156 -12.08 -5.83 -15.27
CA SER A 156 -11.69 -5.44 -16.62
C SER A 156 -11.88 -3.93 -16.83
N GLU A 157 -11.29 -3.42 -17.90
CA GLU A 157 -11.53 -2.04 -18.35
C GLU A 157 -13.02 -1.78 -18.59
N GLN A 158 -13.75 -2.75 -19.15
CA GLN A 158 -15.19 -2.69 -19.42
C GLN A 158 -16.01 -2.49 -18.12
N ASP A 159 -15.66 -3.20 -17.04
CA ASP A 159 -16.31 -3.01 -15.73
C ASP A 159 -16.08 -1.60 -15.17
N GLY A 160 -14.95 -1.00 -15.56
CA GLY A 160 -14.49 0.32 -15.15
C GLY A 160 -14.99 1.47 -16.04
N GLU A 161 -15.56 1.21 -17.22
CA GLU A 161 -15.97 2.23 -18.19
C GLU A 161 -16.93 3.27 -17.59
N LYS A 162 -17.81 2.84 -16.68
CA LYS A 162 -18.75 3.72 -15.95
C LYS A 162 -18.05 4.82 -15.13
N TYR A 163 -16.76 4.67 -14.84
CA TYR A 163 -15.94 5.65 -14.12
C TYR A 163 -15.09 6.51 -15.06
N LEU A 164 -14.97 6.16 -16.34
CA LEU A 164 -14.16 6.88 -17.33
C LEU A 164 -14.91 8.05 -17.97
N TYR A 165 -16.24 7.97 -18.01
CA TYR A 165 -17.09 8.98 -18.64
C TYR A 165 -17.95 9.72 -17.63
N LEU A 166 -18.17 11.01 -17.86
CA LEU A 166 -19.18 11.81 -17.17
C LEU A 166 -20.57 11.31 -17.58
N THR A 167 -21.11 10.35 -16.85
CA THR A 167 -22.49 9.85 -17.02
C THR A 167 -23.26 9.99 -15.73
#